data_AF-W4QRU8-F1
#
_entry.id   AF-W4QRU8-F1
#
_cell.length_a   1.000
_cell.length_b   1.000
_cell.length_c   1.000
_cell.angle_alpha   90.00
_cell.angle_beta   90.00
_cell.angle_gamma   90.00
#
_symmetry.space_group_name_H-M   'P 1'
#
loop_
_entity.id
_entity.type
_entity.pdbx_description
1 polymer ?
#
loop_
_entity_poly.entity_id
_entity_poly.type
_entity_poly.pdbx_seq_one_letter_code
_entity_poly.pdbx_strand_id
1 'polypeptide(L)'
;MKKSLLLVAVGIMLTGCGADSEANIANDVEAQQFNTIRQIPEPPSNHSQNRERMVQSEQQEIYASEAGHYLSETATLLENVNDIFEQNQVTSTEINEALSILERIRNESETFVELSRPGVFDGFHHVHLSTLVEIDALRRILEDMKEPVHHLQLTNARVYYENAVMSHKLMEREYLSVTEDLGIY
;
A
#
# COMPACT_ATOMS: atom_id res chain seq x y z
N MET A 1 -50.07 13.02 13.32
CA MET A 1 -50.52 12.42 12.04
C MET A 1 -49.71 13.03 10.90
N LYS A 2 -49.17 12.17 10.02
CA LYS A 2 -48.80 12.38 8.59
C LYS A 2 -47.79 13.51 8.30
N LYS A 3 -46.51 13.22 8.01
CA LYS A 3 -45.93 12.82 6.70
C LYS A 3 -46.34 13.72 5.52
N SER A 4 -45.33 14.42 5.00
CA SER A 4 -45.01 14.69 3.58
C SER A 4 -45.86 15.69 2.77
N LEU A 5 -45.20 16.78 2.34
CA LEU A 5 -45.26 17.40 1.00
C LEU A 5 -44.17 18.51 0.99
N LEU A 6 -42.94 18.28 0.53
CA LEU A 6 -42.45 18.25 -0.85
C LEU A 6 -42.84 19.48 -1.71
N LEU A 7 -41.78 20.25 -2.06
CA LEU A 7 -41.57 21.03 -3.29
C LEU A 7 -42.55 22.18 -3.61
N VAL A 8 -42.02 23.40 -3.64
CA VAL A 8 -41.95 24.32 -4.80
C VAL A 8 -41.36 25.65 -4.30
N ALA A 9 -40.11 25.93 -4.66
CA ALA A 9 -39.53 27.28 -4.59
C ALA A 9 -38.48 27.42 -5.69
N VAL A 10 -38.94 27.32 -6.94
CA VAL A 10 -38.21 27.79 -8.11
C VAL A 10 -38.94 29.02 -8.61
N GLY A 11 -38.20 30.11 -8.78
CA GLY A 11 -38.63 31.27 -9.56
C GLY A 11 -38.93 32.50 -8.71
N ILE A 12 -37.92 33.35 -8.52
CA ILE A 12 -37.90 34.76 -8.96
C ILE A 12 -36.44 35.23 -8.79
N MET A 13 -35.67 35.16 -9.87
CA MET A 13 -34.61 36.12 -10.16
C MET A 13 -34.57 36.29 -11.69
N LEU A 14 -35.66 36.83 -12.23
CA LEU A 14 -35.69 37.44 -13.56
C LEU A 14 -35.71 38.95 -13.38
N THR A 15 -34.53 39.54 -13.17
CA THR A 15 -34.27 40.96 -13.45
C THR A 15 -32.87 41.07 -14.02
N GLY A 16 -32.81 41.10 -15.35
CA GLY A 16 -31.59 41.16 -16.14
C GLY A 16 -31.94 41.37 -17.60
N CYS A 17 -32.63 42.48 -17.89
CA CYS A 17 -32.77 43.02 -19.24
C CYS A 17 -31.37 43.35 -19.77
N GLY A 18 -30.83 42.50 -20.64
CA GLY A 18 -29.65 42.77 -21.44
C GLY A 18 -29.96 42.31 -22.84
N ALA A 19 -30.37 43.25 -23.69
CA ALA A 19 -30.52 43.03 -25.11
C ALA A 19 -29.12 42.88 -25.71
N ASP A 20 -28.65 41.65 -25.86
CA ASP A 20 -27.53 41.31 -26.73
C ASP A 20 -27.96 40.19 -27.68
N SER A 21 -27.78 40.48 -28.96
CA SER A 21 -28.38 39.86 -30.13
C SER A 21 -28.28 38.32 -30.20
N GLU A 22 -29.29 37.67 -30.79
CA GLU A 22 -29.19 36.28 -31.27
C GLU A 22 -27.97 36.06 -32.17
N ALA A 23 -27.45 37.12 -32.81
CA ALA A 23 -26.21 37.09 -33.58
C ALA A 23 -24.95 36.91 -32.71
N ASN A 24 -24.93 37.36 -31.46
CA ASN A 24 -23.83 37.09 -30.52
C ASN A 24 -23.91 35.65 -29.98
N ILE A 25 -25.12 35.11 -29.77
CA ILE A 25 -25.29 33.70 -29.35
C ILE A 25 -24.91 32.74 -30.49
N ALA A 26 -25.27 33.05 -31.74
CA ALA A 26 -24.86 32.25 -32.89
C ALA A 26 -23.34 32.30 -33.12
N ASN A 27 -22.71 33.48 -32.98
CA ASN A 27 -21.26 33.62 -33.07
C ASN A 27 -20.51 32.95 -31.91
N ASP A 28 -21.06 32.94 -30.68
CA ASP A 28 -20.45 32.22 -29.55
C ASP A 28 -20.58 30.70 -29.69
N VAL A 29 -21.69 30.19 -30.26
CA VAL A 29 -21.85 28.76 -30.57
C VAL A 29 -20.93 28.34 -31.71
N GLU A 30 -20.79 29.14 -32.77
CA GLU A 30 -19.82 28.87 -33.83
C GLU A 30 -18.37 28.98 -33.31
N ALA A 31 -18.05 29.98 -32.48
CA ALA A 31 -16.72 30.13 -31.88
C ALA A 31 -16.39 29.01 -30.88
N GLN A 32 -17.37 28.51 -30.12
CA GLN A 32 -17.19 27.31 -29.28
C GLN A 32 -17.03 26.05 -30.12
N GLN A 33 -17.76 25.89 -31.23
CA GLN A 33 -17.55 24.76 -32.14
C GLN A 33 -16.16 24.82 -32.79
N PHE A 34 -15.69 26.00 -33.23
CA PHE A 34 -14.37 26.15 -33.83
C PHE A 34 -13.20 26.04 -32.84
N ASN A 35 -13.37 26.46 -31.57
CA ASN A 35 -12.36 26.27 -30.53
C ASN A 35 -12.38 24.85 -29.91
N THR A 36 -13.50 24.12 -29.97
CA THR A 36 -13.54 22.69 -29.57
C THR A 36 -12.90 21.76 -30.60
N ILE A 37 -12.67 22.22 -31.84
CA ILE A 37 -12.03 21.44 -32.91
C ILE A 37 -10.50 21.40 -32.78
N ARG A 38 -9.88 22.19 -31.90
CA ARG A 38 -8.43 22.10 -31.64
C ARG A 38 -8.17 21.42 -30.30
N GLN A 39 -7.75 20.16 -30.41
CA GLN A 39 -7.37 19.22 -29.36
C GLN A 39 -8.54 18.43 -28.75
N ILE A 40 -9.30 17.75 -29.59
CA ILE A 40 -9.73 16.40 -29.19
C ILE A 40 -8.43 15.59 -29.16
N PRO A 41 -7.89 15.18 -27.99
CA PRO A 41 -6.76 14.27 -27.97
C PRO A 41 -7.17 13.04 -28.78
N GLU A 42 -6.35 12.70 -29.77
CA GLU A 42 -6.59 11.54 -30.61
C GLU A 42 -6.81 10.34 -29.68
N PRO A 43 -7.92 9.59 -29.82
CA PRO A 43 -8.15 8.46 -28.94
C PRO A 43 -6.92 7.53 -29.02
N PRO A 44 -6.37 7.10 -27.88
CA PRO A 44 -5.11 6.37 -27.86
C PRO A 44 -5.21 5.19 -28.81
N SER A 45 -4.26 5.10 -29.74
CA SER A 45 -4.20 4.02 -30.72
C SER A 45 -4.20 2.68 -29.99
N ASN A 46 -4.88 1.67 -30.53
CA ASN A 46 -4.84 0.30 -29.98
C ASN A 46 -3.39 -0.18 -29.78
N HIS A 47 -2.44 0.31 -30.59
CA HIS A 47 -1.02 0.03 -30.43
C HIS A 47 -0.41 0.67 -29.17
N SER A 48 -0.78 1.92 -28.83
CA SER A 48 -0.29 2.58 -27.60
C SER A 48 -0.91 1.95 -26.36
N GLN A 49 -2.20 1.63 -26.40
CA GLN A 49 -2.89 0.92 -25.32
C GLN A 49 -2.29 -0.48 -25.07
N ASN A 50 -1.99 -1.23 -26.13
CA ASN A 50 -1.36 -2.54 -25.99
C ASN A 50 0.06 -2.44 -25.44
N ARG A 51 0.84 -1.44 -25.86
CA ARG A 51 2.17 -1.18 -25.31
C ARG A 51 2.10 -0.85 -23.82
N GLU A 52 1.17 0.01 -23.42
CA GLU A 52 0.96 0.35 -22.00
C GLU A 52 0.56 -0.87 -21.17
N ARG A 53 -0.32 -1.73 -21.67
CA ARG A 53 -0.69 -2.99 -21.01
C ARG A 53 0.51 -3.92 -20.84
N MET A 54 1.35 -4.05 -21.86
CA MET A 54 2.56 -4.89 -21.77
C MET A 54 3.53 -4.36 -20.72
N VAL A 55 3.78 -3.04 -20.68
CA VAL A 55 4.65 -2.42 -19.68
C VAL A 55 4.08 -2.57 -18.27
N GLN A 56 2.78 -2.42 -18.09
CA GLN A 56 2.12 -2.64 -16.79
C GLN A 56 2.26 -4.10 -16.33
N SER A 57 2.10 -5.08 -17.23
CA SER A 57 2.31 -6.50 -16.94
C SER A 57 3.74 -6.79 -16.50
N GLU A 58 4.73 -6.26 -17.23
CA GLU A 58 6.15 -6.43 -16.90
C GLU A 58 6.49 -5.83 -15.52
N GLN A 59 5.98 -4.63 -15.22
CA GLN A 59 6.17 -4.01 -13.91
C GLN A 59 5.52 -4.81 -12.78
N GLN A 60 4.34 -5.41 -13.02
CA GLN A 60 3.66 -6.27 -12.06
C GLN A 60 4.43 -7.56 -11.80
N GLU A 61 4.95 -8.20 -12.84
CA GLU A 61 5.76 -9.42 -12.73
C GLU A 61 7.07 -9.18 -11.97
N ILE A 62 7.78 -8.09 -12.29
CA ILE A 62 9.01 -7.72 -11.58
C ILE A 62 8.70 -7.45 -10.10
N TYR A 63 7.69 -6.63 -9.81
CA TYR A 63 7.33 -6.34 -8.43
C TYR A 63 6.88 -7.59 -7.66
N ALA A 64 6.10 -8.47 -8.29
CA ALA A 64 5.68 -9.74 -7.70
C ALA A 64 6.89 -10.61 -7.35
N SER A 65 7.86 -10.75 -8.26
CA SER A 65 9.08 -11.54 -8.01
C SER A 65 9.87 -11.01 -6.81
N GLU A 66 10.07 -9.69 -6.75
CA GLU A 66 10.80 -9.05 -5.63
C GLU A 66 10.03 -9.17 -4.31
N ALA A 67 8.70 -9.02 -4.34
CA ALA A 67 7.85 -9.19 -3.16
C ALA A 67 7.87 -10.64 -2.65
N GLY A 68 7.84 -11.63 -3.56
CA GLY A 68 7.95 -13.05 -3.22
C GLY A 68 9.32 -13.39 -2.60
N HIS A 69 10.40 -12.84 -3.16
CA HIS A 69 11.74 -13.00 -2.58
C HIS A 69 11.82 -12.40 -1.16
N TYR A 70 11.36 -11.16 -0.99
CA TYR A 70 11.33 -10.47 0.30
C TYR A 70 10.50 -11.24 1.35
N LEU A 71 9.33 -11.76 0.95
CA LEU A 71 8.48 -12.59 1.81
C LEU A 71 9.23 -13.82 2.33
N SER A 72 9.90 -14.54 1.43
CA SER A 72 10.65 -15.75 1.76
C SER A 72 11.81 -15.47 2.72
N GLU A 73 12.63 -14.46 2.43
CA GLU A 73 13.75 -14.09 3.29
C GLU A 73 13.26 -13.64 4.67
N THR A 74 12.24 -12.78 4.71
CA THR A 74 11.69 -12.29 5.98
C THR A 74 11.09 -13.42 6.82
N ALA A 75 10.46 -14.42 6.20
CA ALA A 75 9.95 -15.59 6.92
C ALA A 75 11.08 -16.35 7.62
N THR A 76 12.15 -16.65 6.89
CA THR A 76 13.33 -17.33 7.44
C THR A 76 14.01 -16.50 8.54
N LEU A 77 14.11 -15.19 8.37
CA LEU A 77 14.68 -14.30 9.38
C LEU A 77 13.82 -14.26 10.66
N LEU A 78 12.50 -14.16 10.55
CA LEU A 78 11.60 -14.21 11.70
C LEU A 78 11.69 -15.57 12.43
N GLU A 79 11.76 -16.69 11.69
CA GLU A 79 11.95 -18.00 12.30
C GLU A 79 13.24 -18.09 13.13
N ASN A 80 14.34 -17.49 12.65
CA ASN A 80 15.61 -17.45 13.39
C ASN A 80 15.54 -16.59 14.67
N VAL A 81 14.61 -15.64 14.76
CA VAL A 81 14.37 -14.86 16.00
C VAL A 81 13.65 -15.71 17.05
N ASN A 82 12.90 -16.74 16.65
CA ASN A 82 12.11 -17.57 17.56
C ASN A 82 12.93 -18.21 18.67
N ASP A 83 14.19 -18.53 18.39
CA ASP A 83 15.07 -19.31 19.27
C ASP A 83 15.25 -18.67 20.65
N ILE A 84 15.22 -17.33 20.76
CA ILE A 84 15.35 -16.65 22.06
C ILE A 84 14.12 -16.84 22.96
N PHE A 85 12.96 -17.18 22.39
CA PHE A 85 11.71 -17.34 23.13
C PHE A 85 11.44 -18.77 23.60
N GLU A 86 12.19 -19.74 23.10
CA GLU A 86 12.08 -21.15 23.47
C GLU A 86 13.05 -21.54 24.60
N GLN A 87 13.94 -20.63 24.98
CA GLN A 87 14.97 -20.87 26.00
C GLN A 87 14.53 -20.42 27.40
N ASN A 88 15.00 -21.15 28.42
CA ASN A 88 14.71 -20.82 29.84
C ASN A 88 15.52 -19.62 30.36
N GLN A 89 16.69 -19.36 29.76
CA GLN A 89 17.58 -18.26 30.11
C GLN A 89 18.17 -17.72 28.81
N VAL A 90 18.09 -16.41 28.63
CA VAL A 90 18.59 -15.71 27.44
C VAL A 90 19.70 -14.76 27.89
N THR A 91 20.80 -14.78 27.14
CA THR A 91 21.99 -13.96 27.35
C THR A 91 21.94 -12.69 26.49
N SER A 92 22.72 -11.66 26.83
CA SER A 92 22.85 -10.50 25.94
C SER A 92 23.40 -10.85 24.54
N THR A 93 24.17 -11.93 24.39
CA THR A 93 24.65 -12.37 23.07
C THR A 93 23.48 -12.77 22.18
N GLU A 94 22.57 -13.60 22.69
CA GLU A 94 21.38 -14.05 21.94
C GLU A 94 20.42 -12.90 21.63
N ILE A 95 20.28 -11.93 22.55
CA ILE A 95 19.53 -10.70 22.27
C ILE A 95 20.18 -9.90 21.13
N ASN A 96 21.51 -9.74 21.14
CA ASN A 96 22.22 -9.01 20.09
C ASN A 96 22.14 -9.73 18.72
N GLU A 97 22.14 -11.06 18.72
CA GLU A 97 21.91 -11.85 17.51
C GLU A 97 20.50 -11.62 16.95
N ALA A 98 19.47 -11.67 17.81
CA ALA A 98 18.10 -11.35 17.40
C ALA A 98 17.98 -9.91 16.88
N LEU A 99 18.59 -8.93 17.54
CA LEU A 99 18.61 -7.53 17.08
C LEU A 99 19.27 -7.39 15.71
N SER A 100 20.37 -8.10 15.45
CA SER A 100 21.04 -8.13 14.14
C SER A 100 20.13 -8.70 13.05
N ILE A 101 19.37 -9.75 13.36
CA ILE A 101 18.38 -10.34 12.44
C ILE A 101 17.26 -9.35 12.13
N LEU A 102 16.69 -8.68 13.14
CA LEU A 102 15.65 -7.67 12.94
C LEU A 102 16.14 -6.49 12.11
N GLU A 103 17.39 -6.06 12.32
CA GLU A 103 18.01 -5.01 11.51
C GLU A 103 18.19 -5.45 10.05
N ARG A 104 18.53 -6.73 9.82
CA ARG A 104 18.59 -7.27 8.46
C ARG A 104 17.23 -7.20 7.76
N ILE A 105 16.13 -7.58 8.43
CA ILE A 105 14.77 -7.46 7.87
C ILE A 105 14.47 -6.01 7.47
N ARG A 106 14.85 -5.04 8.30
CA ARG A 106 14.67 -3.62 8.01
C ARG A 106 15.46 -3.17 6.78
N ASN A 107 16.74 -3.54 6.68
CA ASN A 107 17.58 -3.16 5.55
C ASN A 107 17.08 -3.75 4.23
N GLU A 108 16.60 -5.01 4.26
CA GLU A 108 15.96 -5.64 3.11
C GLU A 108 14.66 -4.89 2.73
N SER A 109 13.88 -4.47 3.73
CA SER A 109 12.69 -3.65 3.49
C SER A 109 12.99 -2.28 2.89
N GLU A 110 14.07 -1.61 3.27
CA GLU A 110 14.42 -0.29 2.71
C GLU A 110 14.64 -0.40 1.20
N THR A 111 15.39 -1.42 0.78
CA THR A 111 15.61 -1.73 -0.63
C THR A 111 14.30 -2.05 -1.36
N PHE A 112 13.41 -2.82 -0.72
CA PHE A 112 12.14 -3.22 -1.30
C PHE A 112 11.14 -2.05 -1.44
N VAL A 113 11.09 -1.12 -0.49
CA VAL A 113 10.18 0.03 -0.51
C VAL A 113 10.54 1.04 -1.62
N GLU A 114 11.79 1.07 -2.07
CA GLU A 114 12.23 1.91 -3.18
C GLU A 114 11.74 1.42 -4.55
N LEU A 115 11.23 0.19 -4.65
CA LEU A 115 10.67 -0.34 -5.88
C LEU A 115 9.39 0.42 -6.29
N SER A 116 9.23 0.63 -7.59
CA SER A 116 8.02 1.23 -8.15
C SER A 116 6.84 0.28 -7.95
N ARG A 117 6.01 0.54 -6.94
CA ARG A 117 4.84 -0.28 -6.59
C ARG A 117 3.70 -0.12 -7.61
N PRO A 118 3.22 -1.21 -8.24
CA PRO A 118 1.97 -1.22 -8.98
C PRO A 118 0.77 -1.10 -8.00
N GLY A 119 -0.26 -0.33 -8.36
CA GLY A 119 -1.38 -0.05 -7.45
C GLY A 119 -2.17 -1.30 -6.99
N VAL A 120 -2.13 -2.39 -7.75
CA VAL A 120 -2.74 -3.68 -7.35
C VAL A 120 -2.08 -4.28 -6.10
N PHE A 121 -0.85 -3.89 -5.75
CA PHE A 121 -0.14 -4.32 -4.55
C PHE A 121 -0.29 -3.35 -3.36
N ASP A 122 -1.21 -2.36 -3.42
CA ASP A 122 -1.40 -1.41 -2.30
C ASP A 122 -1.82 -2.12 -0.99
N GLY A 123 -2.65 -3.16 -1.07
CA GLY A 123 -3.05 -3.97 0.08
C GLY A 123 -1.87 -4.69 0.72
N PHE A 124 -1.07 -5.38 -0.10
CA PHE A 124 0.19 -6.02 0.32
C PHE A 124 1.12 -5.02 1.01
N HIS A 125 1.32 -3.85 0.41
CA HIS A 125 2.20 -2.82 0.97
C HIS A 125 1.68 -2.27 2.31
N HIS A 126 0.37 -2.13 2.47
CA HIS A 126 -0.20 -1.70 3.75
C HIS A 126 0.12 -2.68 4.88
N VAL A 127 -0.01 -3.99 4.61
CA VAL A 127 0.33 -5.02 5.58
C VAL A 127 1.84 -5.08 5.82
N HIS A 128 2.66 -4.90 4.79
CA HIS A 128 4.11 -4.79 4.92
C HIS A 128 4.52 -3.70 5.92
N LEU A 129 3.95 -2.50 5.82
CA LEU A 129 4.21 -1.43 6.79
C LEU A 129 3.79 -1.81 8.21
N SER A 130 2.66 -2.51 8.38
CA SER A 130 2.23 -3.02 9.69
C SER A 130 3.25 -4.01 10.27
N THR A 131 3.80 -4.91 9.44
CA THR A 131 4.84 -5.85 9.86
C THR A 131 6.08 -5.12 10.36
N LEU A 132 6.52 -4.07 9.66
CA LEU A 132 7.69 -3.26 10.07
C LEU A 132 7.46 -2.55 11.41
N VAL A 133 6.23 -2.09 11.68
CA VAL A 133 5.89 -1.46 12.97
C VAL A 133 6.05 -2.46 14.12
N GLU A 134 5.60 -3.70 13.95
CA GLU A 134 5.75 -4.75 14.96
C GLU A 134 7.22 -5.16 15.14
N ILE A 135 7.99 -5.24 14.05
CA ILE A 135 9.44 -5.47 14.09
C ILE A 135 10.17 -4.36 14.86
N ASP A 136 9.82 -3.10 14.60
CA ASP A 136 10.39 -1.95 15.30
C ASP A 136 10.05 -1.96 16.79
N ALA A 137 8.82 -2.34 17.14
CA ALA A 137 8.39 -2.45 18.51
C ALA A 137 9.13 -3.58 19.25
N LEU A 138 9.26 -4.75 18.62
CA LEU A 138 10.06 -5.86 19.13
C LEU A 138 11.52 -5.43 19.36
N ARG A 139 12.13 -4.79 18.36
CA ARG A 139 13.51 -4.33 18.43
C ARG A 139 13.74 -3.40 19.62
N ARG A 140 12.88 -2.39 19.81
CA ARG A 140 12.98 -1.46 20.96
C ARG A 140 12.90 -2.18 22.30
N ILE A 141 12.00 -3.16 22.42
CA ILE A 141 11.86 -3.90 23.69
C ILE A 141 13.08 -4.76 23.97
N LEU A 142 13.66 -5.38 22.94
CA LEU A 142 14.91 -6.14 23.05
C LEU A 142 16.09 -5.22 23.43
N GLU A 143 16.20 -4.03 22.82
CA GLU A 143 17.21 -3.01 23.16
C GLU A 143 17.09 -2.52 24.62
N ASP A 144 15.87 -2.43 25.14
CA ASP A 144 15.59 -1.95 26.51
C ASP A 144 15.79 -3.03 27.61
N MET A 145 16.05 -4.29 27.24
CA MET A 145 16.20 -5.37 28.21
C MET A 145 17.45 -5.20 29.07
N LYS A 146 17.29 -5.42 30.38
CA LYS A 146 18.40 -5.39 31.34
C LYS A 146 18.85 -6.78 31.73
N GLU A 147 20.16 -6.94 31.89
CA GLU A 147 20.75 -8.15 32.46
C GLU A 147 20.65 -8.17 34.00
N PRO A 148 20.34 -9.32 34.62
CA PRO A 148 19.94 -10.56 33.97
C PRO A 148 18.53 -10.45 33.36
N VAL A 149 18.33 -11.08 32.20
CA VAL A 149 17.06 -11.00 31.46
C VAL A 149 15.96 -11.72 32.24
N HIS A 150 15.10 -10.94 32.89
CA HIS A 150 13.94 -11.47 33.59
C HIS A 150 12.90 -12.05 32.62
N HIS A 151 12.30 -13.20 32.95
CA HIS A 151 11.33 -13.90 32.11
C HIS A 151 10.17 -13.01 31.61
N LEU A 152 9.66 -12.13 32.47
CA LEU A 152 8.60 -11.18 32.08
C LEU A 152 8.98 -10.23 30.94
N GLN A 153 10.27 -9.86 30.81
CA GLN A 153 10.75 -9.05 29.69
C GLN A 153 10.65 -9.85 28.38
N LEU A 154 11.07 -11.12 28.40
CA LEU A 154 10.94 -12.04 27.25
C LEU A 154 9.48 -12.29 26.88
N THR A 155 8.60 -12.51 27.86
CA THR A 155 7.15 -12.66 27.60
C THR A 155 6.57 -11.41 26.92
N ASN A 156 6.98 -10.22 27.35
CA ASN A 156 6.52 -8.98 26.73
C ASN A 156 7.04 -8.84 25.28
N ALA A 157 8.33 -9.11 25.05
CA ALA A 157 8.89 -9.10 23.69
C ALA A 157 8.22 -10.14 22.77
N ARG A 158 7.88 -11.33 23.31
CA ARG A 158 7.23 -12.41 22.55
C ARG A 158 5.93 -11.96 21.90
N VAL A 159 5.15 -11.08 22.56
CA VAL A 159 3.90 -10.55 21.98
C VAL A 159 4.16 -9.83 20.66
N TYR A 160 5.18 -8.98 20.59
CA TYR A 160 5.52 -8.23 19.37
C TYR A 160 6.13 -9.12 18.30
N TYR A 161 6.91 -10.13 18.70
CA TYR A 161 7.36 -11.16 17.79
C TYR A 161 6.19 -11.93 17.16
N GLU A 162 5.23 -12.38 17.97
CA GLU A 162 4.05 -13.09 17.49
C GLU A 162 3.18 -12.21 16.58
N ASN A 163 3.05 -10.92 16.89
CA ASN A 163 2.37 -9.95 16.03
C ASN A 163 3.10 -9.73 14.69
N ALA A 164 4.44 -9.66 14.71
CA ALA A 164 5.24 -9.55 13.50
C ALA A 164 5.07 -10.78 12.60
N VAL A 165 5.12 -11.99 13.18
CA VAL A 165 4.86 -13.25 12.46
C VAL A 165 3.44 -13.29 11.90
N MET A 166 2.44 -12.85 12.67
CA MET A 166 1.05 -12.79 12.20
C MET A 166 0.88 -11.81 11.04
N SER A 167 1.49 -10.62 11.14
CA SER A 167 1.43 -9.60 10.10
C SER A 167 2.16 -10.04 8.83
N HIS A 168 3.29 -10.74 8.97
CA HIS A 168 3.99 -11.38 7.84
C HIS A 168 3.11 -12.41 7.12
N LYS A 169 2.39 -13.28 7.86
CA LYS A 169 1.44 -14.23 7.25
C LYS A 169 0.26 -13.54 6.56
N LEU A 170 -0.21 -12.42 7.10
CA LEU A 170 -1.22 -11.62 6.41
C LEU A 170 -0.66 -11.02 5.11
N MET A 171 0.60 -10.57 5.13
CA MET A 171 1.30 -10.04 3.97
C MET A 171 1.44 -11.12 2.88
N GLU A 172 1.81 -12.35 3.25
CA GLU A 172 1.85 -13.51 2.35
C GLU A 172 0.48 -13.78 1.72
N ARG A 173 -0.59 -13.72 2.51
CA ARG A 173 -1.95 -13.93 1.99
C ARG A 173 -2.36 -12.86 0.98
N GLU A 174 -2.09 -11.59 1.26
CA GLU A 174 -2.39 -10.50 0.31
C GLU A 174 -1.56 -10.64 -0.97
N TYR A 175 -0.28 -11.04 -0.85
CA TYR A 175 0.57 -11.34 -2.01
C TYR A 175 -0.05 -12.43 -2.88
N LEU A 176 -0.39 -13.58 -2.27
CA LEU A 176 -0.96 -14.72 -2.99
C LEU A 176 -2.29 -14.36 -3.67
N SER A 177 -3.13 -13.57 -2.99
CA SER A 177 -4.39 -13.08 -3.58
C SER A 177 -4.14 -12.23 -4.83
N VAL A 178 -3.19 -11.29 -4.77
CA VAL A 178 -2.88 -10.41 -5.90
C VAL A 178 -2.23 -11.19 -7.05
N THR A 179 -1.30 -12.09 -6.76
CA THR A 179 -0.66 -12.89 -7.81
C THR A 179 -1.62 -13.86 -8.47
N GLU A 180 -2.55 -14.44 -7.72
CA GLU A 180 -3.62 -15.29 -8.27
C GLU A 180 -4.53 -14.49 -9.22
N ASP A 181 -4.98 -13.29 -8.81
CA ASP A 181 -5.81 -12.41 -9.63
C ASP A 181 -5.11 -11.97 -10.93
N LEU A 182 -3.78 -11.82 -10.89
CA LEU A 182 -2.96 -11.46 -12.04
C LEU A 182 -2.53 -12.67 -12.89
N GLY A 183 -2.71 -13.90 -12.40
CA GLY A 183 -2.23 -15.11 -13.06
C GLY A 183 -0.71 -15.30 -13.06
N ILE A 184 -0.03 -14.76 -12.03
CA ILE A 184 1.42 -14.86 -11.81
C ILE A 184 1.66 -16.06 -10.87
N TYR A 185 2.47 -17.04 -11.30
CA TYR A 185 2.76 -18.29 -10.57
C TYR A 185 4.25 -18.57 -10.47
#